data_AF-A0A7D6VKH3-F1
#
_entry.id   AF-A0A7D6VKH3-F1
#
_cell.length_a   1.000
_cell.length_b   1.000
_cell.length_c   1.000
_cell.angle_alpha   90.00
_cell.angle_beta   90.00
_cell.angle_gamma   90.00
#
_symmetry.space_group_name_H-M   'P 1'
#
loop_
_entity.id
_entity.type
_entity.pdbx_description
1 polymer ?
#
loop_
_entity_poly.entity_id
_entity_poly.type
_entity_poly.pdbx_seq_one_letter_code
_entity_poly.pdbx_strand_id
1 'polypeptide(L)'
;MTNDTATTTPRTGALGQVQYWLAVIFIVGWTGVVCGGLAVQFGPWDYPCPLCMVQRNFMILAALGGAYIVRKAMTGSISRLHYMTGWGLCIVGCFGGGFTSWRQTMLHILPGDPGYGGAVLGLHLYVWALILFVAAIATIGVVLAFADETAATRIPTGGAHELIGKLALWFLGLVIVINLVAVFCLAGFHWYLPDNPSCYQLFHDLGIIDGDCPVIE
;
A
#
# COMPACT_ATOMS: atom_id res chain seq x y z
N MET A 1 -35.06 0.42 -36.55
CA MET A 1 -33.89 1.12 -35.98
C MET A 1 -34.41 1.96 -34.81
N THR A 2 -34.64 1.32 -33.67
CA THR A 2 -35.14 1.97 -32.46
C THR A 2 -33.94 2.54 -31.71
N ASN A 3 -33.86 3.86 -31.65
CA ASN A 3 -32.86 4.55 -30.83
C ASN A 3 -33.23 4.37 -29.36
N ASP A 4 -32.70 3.31 -28.74
CA ASP A 4 -32.62 3.19 -27.28
C ASP A 4 -31.65 4.25 -26.77
N THR A 5 -32.15 5.47 -26.65
CA THR A 5 -31.54 6.52 -25.84
C THR A 5 -31.72 6.12 -24.39
N ALA A 6 -30.88 5.18 -23.95
CA ALA A 6 -30.70 4.85 -22.54
C ALA A 6 -30.33 6.14 -21.81
N THR A 7 -31.34 6.77 -21.24
CA THR A 7 -31.25 7.90 -20.35
C THR A 7 -30.47 7.39 -19.14
N THR A 8 -29.15 7.59 -19.18
CA THR A 8 -28.27 7.31 -18.05
C THR A 8 -28.51 8.41 -17.03
N THR A 9 -29.61 8.26 -16.28
CA THR A 9 -29.89 9.10 -15.12
C THR A 9 -28.65 9.06 -14.23
N PRO A 10 -28.05 10.21 -13.87
CA PRO A 10 -26.89 10.22 -13.00
C PRO A 10 -27.28 9.58 -11.67
N ARG A 11 -26.82 8.35 -11.43
CA ARG A 11 -27.13 7.60 -10.21
C ARG A 11 -26.27 8.13 -9.06
N THR A 12 -26.71 9.24 -8.48
CA THR A 12 -26.18 9.85 -7.26
C THR A 12 -26.73 9.16 -6.00
N GLY A 13 -26.74 7.83 -5.97
CA GLY A 13 -27.14 7.03 -4.81
C GLY A 13 -25.95 6.71 -3.89
N ALA A 14 -26.22 6.41 -2.62
CA ALA A 14 -25.20 5.98 -1.64
C ALA A 14 -24.37 4.79 -2.16
N LEU A 15 -25.01 3.89 -2.90
CA LEU A 15 -24.37 2.72 -3.53
C LEU A 15 -23.29 3.11 -4.56
N GLY A 16 -23.52 4.17 -5.34
CA GLY A 16 -22.55 4.64 -6.34
C GLY A 16 -21.30 5.30 -5.72
N GLN A 17 -21.38 5.74 -4.46
CA GLN A 17 -20.23 6.31 -3.75
C GLN A 17 -19.37 5.25 -3.06
N VAL A 18 -19.81 3.98 -3.06
CA VAL A 18 -19.12 2.88 -2.36
C VAL A 18 -17.69 2.73 -2.86
N GLN A 19 -17.45 2.76 -4.18
CA GLN A 19 -16.09 2.61 -4.72
C GLN A 19 -15.17 3.76 -4.33
N TYR A 20 -15.70 4.99 -4.24
CA TYR A 20 -14.93 6.14 -3.81
C TYR A 20 -14.51 6.00 -2.35
N TRP A 21 -15.46 5.72 -1.45
CA TRP A 21 -15.17 5.57 -0.03
C TRP A 21 -14.27 4.37 0.24
N LEU A 22 -14.47 3.28 -0.49
CA LEU A 22 -13.58 2.14 -0.43
C LEU A 22 -12.16 2.52 -0.86
N ALA A 23 -11.99 3.29 -1.95
CA ALA A 23 -10.67 3.75 -2.36
C ALA A 23 -10.00 4.61 -1.29
N VAL A 24 -10.75 5.49 -0.61
CA VAL A 24 -10.25 6.27 0.53
C VAL A 24 -9.80 5.36 1.68
N ILE A 25 -10.66 4.41 2.10
CA ILE A 25 -10.34 3.44 3.16
C ILE A 25 -9.13 2.59 2.77
N PHE A 26 -9.03 2.21 1.51
CA PHE A 26 -7.93 1.41 0.97
C PHE A 26 -6.59 2.17 1.04
N ILE A 27 -6.58 3.46 0.66
CA ILE A 27 -5.40 4.32 0.80
C ILE A 27 -5.00 4.42 2.27
N VAL A 28 -5.94 4.78 3.14
CA VAL A 28 -5.66 4.99 4.57
C VAL A 28 -5.22 3.68 5.24
N GLY A 29 -5.85 2.57 4.90
CA GLY A 29 -5.53 1.24 5.40
C GLY A 29 -4.10 0.82 5.06
N TRP A 30 -3.73 0.83 3.77
CA TRP A 30 -2.36 0.50 3.37
C TRP A 30 -1.33 1.46 3.95
N THR A 31 -1.63 2.76 3.94
CA THR A 31 -0.74 3.77 4.51
C THR A 31 -0.56 3.54 6.02
N GLY A 32 -1.62 3.15 6.74
CA GLY A 32 -1.57 2.78 8.15
C GLY A 32 -0.72 1.54 8.43
N VAL A 33 -0.80 0.51 7.58
CA VAL A 33 0.05 -0.69 7.68
C VAL A 33 1.53 -0.32 7.49
N VAL A 34 1.82 0.54 6.50
CA VAL A 34 3.18 1.06 6.28
C VAL A 34 3.67 1.84 7.50
N CYS A 35 2.84 2.69 8.10
CA CYS A 35 3.16 3.38 9.35
C CYS A 35 3.46 2.41 10.50
N GLY A 36 2.71 1.30 10.62
CA GLY A 36 2.99 0.26 11.60
C GLY A 36 4.39 -0.35 11.41
N GLY A 37 4.77 -0.64 10.17
CA GLY A 37 6.12 -1.10 9.85
C GLY A 37 7.20 -0.06 10.16
N LEU A 38 6.95 1.22 9.88
CA LEU A 38 7.87 2.31 10.22
C LEU A 38 8.01 2.48 11.74
N ALA A 39 6.92 2.31 12.50
CA ALA A 39 6.94 2.38 13.95
C ALA A 39 7.79 1.26 14.57
N VAL A 40 7.73 0.05 14.01
CA VAL A 40 8.61 -1.06 14.42
C VAL A 40 10.07 -0.81 14.01
N GLN A 41 10.31 -0.14 12.88
CA GLN A 41 11.67 0.20 12.47
C GLN A 41 12.33 1.25 13.38
N PHE A 42 11.61 2.31 13.74
CA PHE A 42 12.17 3.43 14.51
C PHE A 42 11.98 3.32 16.03
N GLY A 43 11.06 2.46 16.50
CA GLY A 43 10.79 2.27 17.92
C GLY A 43 11.86 1.40 18.59
N PRO A 44 11.86 0.07 18.36
CA PRO A 44 12.87 -0.85 18.87
C PRO A 44 14.23 -0.77 18.16
N TRP A 45 14.38 0.08 17.13
CA TRP A 45 15.59 0.15 16.27
C TRP A 45 15.91 -1.15 15.53
N ASP A 46 14.88 -1.94 15.22
CA ASP A 46 15.03 -3.13 14.39
C ASP A 46 15.19 -2.74 12.91
N TYR A 47 16.29 -3.17 12.31
CA TYR A 47 16.53 -2.91 10.90
C TYR A 47 15.61 -3.78 10.03
N PRO A 48 14.97 -3.24 8.97
CA PRO A 48 14.10 -4.01 8.11
C PRO A 48 14.89 -4.81 7.07
N CYS A 49 14.49 -6.07 6.86
CA CYS A 49 15.04 -6.92 5.80
C CYS A 49 14.74 -6.37 4.40
N PRO A 50 15.53 -6.72 3.35
CA PRO A 50 15.25 -6.28 1.99
C PRO A 50 13.86 -6.68 1.49
N LEU A 51 13.38 -7.89 1.84
CA LEU A 51 12.03 -8.34 1.48
C LEU A 51 10.94 -7.50 2.16
N CYS A 52 11.17 -7.07 3.39
CA CYS A 52 10.27 -6.25 4.18
C CYS A 52 10.11 -4.87 3.52
N MET A 53 11.21 -4.31 3.01
CA MET A 53 11.21 -3.05 2.26
C MET A 53 10.49 -3.18 0.92
N VAL A 54 10.71 -4.28 0.21
CA VAL A 54 10.01 -4.57 -1.05
C VAL A 54 8.50 -4.71 -0.82
N GLN A 55 8.08 -5.42 0.23
CA GLN A 55 6.66 -5.51 0.61
C GLN A 55 6.05 -4.14 0.86
N ARG A 56 6.72 -3.28 1.63
CA ARG A 56 6.26 -1.92 1.91
C ARG A 56 6.11 -1.08 0.64
N ASN A 57 7.04 -1.20 -0.30
CA ASN A 57 6.95 -0.52 -1.60
C ASN A 57 5.75 -1.02 -2.43
N PHE A 58 5.43 -2.32 -2.37
CA PHE A 58 4.23 -2.85 -3.01
C PHE A 58 2.93 -2.41 -2.33
N MET A 59 2.91 -2.26 -1.00
CA MET A 59 1.76 -1.66 -0.28
C MET A 59 1.52 -0.22 -0.73
N ILE A 60 2.60 0.57 -0.86
CA ILE A 60 2.54 1.94 -1.41
C ILE A 60 2.03 1.92 -2.86
N LEU A 61 2.55 1.02 -3.70
CA LEU A 61 2.11 0.88 -5.09
C LEU A 61 0.62 0.52 -5.19
N ALA A 62 0.14 -0.37 -4.32
CA ALA A 62 -1.28 -0.69 -4.22
C ALA A 62 -2.09 0.55 -3.79
N ALA A 63 -1.64 1.29 -2.77
CA ALA A 63 -2.30 2.51 -2.32
C ALA A 63 -2.34 3.61 -3.42
N LEU A 64 -1.32 3.69 -4.27
CA LEU A 64 -1.28 4.61 -5.42
C LEU A 64 -2.39 4.32 -6.44
N GLY A 65 -2.78 3.05 -6.62
CA GLY A 65 -3.94 2.69 -7.45
C GLY A 65 -5.25 3.28 -6.90
N GLY A 66 -5.45 3.22 -5.58
CA GLY A 66 -6.58 3.88 -4.91
C GLY A 66 -6.49 5.40 -4.99
N ALA A 67 -5.28 5.95 -4.83
CA ALA A 67 -5.01 7.38 -4.94
C ALA A 67 -5.38 7.94 -6.33
N TYR A 68 -5.15 7.17 -7.39
CA TYR A 68 -5.58 7.52 -8.74
C TYR A 68 -7.11 7.69 -8.82
N ILE A 69 -7.87 6.78 -8.23
CA ILE A 69 -9.35 6.84 -8.19
C ILE A 69 -9.78 8.11 -7.46
N VAL A 70 -9.27 8.35 -6.26
CA VAL A 70 -9.63 9.52 -5.45
C VAL A 70 -9.28 10.81 -6.20
N ARG A 71 -8.09 10.89 -6.81
CA ARG A 71 -7.66 12.07 -7.57
C ARG A 71 -8.54 12.33 -8.80
N LYS A 72 -8.97 11.29 -9.51
CA LYS A 72 -9.92 11.42 -10.62
C LYS A 72 -11.33 11.75 -10.15
N ALA A 73 -11.77 11.22 -9.02
CA ALA A 73 -13.07 11.58 -8.45
C ALA A 73 -13.16 13.08 -8.10
N MET A 74 -12.04 13.70 -7.68
CA MET A 74 -11.98 15.13 -7.40
C MET A 74 -12.18 16.03 -8.61
N THR A 75 -12.12 15.52 -9.85
CA THR A 75 -12.45 16.32 -11.05
C THR A 75 -13.96 16.41 -11.31
N GLY A 76 -14.81 15.84 -10.45
CA GLY A 76 -16.27 15.98 -10.48
C GLY A 76 -17.01 14.99 -11.35
N SER A 77 -16.35 14.48 -12.40
CA SER A 77 -16.81 13.32 -13.15
C SER A 77 -15.75 12.23 -13.13
N ILE A 78 -16.20 11.00 -12.93
CA ILE A 78 -15.34 9.82 -12.98
C ILE A 78 -16.02 8.76 -13.83
N SER A 79 -15.29 8.25 -14.82
CA SER A 79 -15.75 7.16 -15.68
C SER A 79 -15.45 5.81 -15.04
N ARG A 80 -16.23 4.79 -15.40
CA ARG A 80 -15.97 3.38 -15.03
C ARG A 80 -14.57 2.93 -15.43
N LEU A 81 -14.05 3.42 -16.56
CA LEU A 81 -12.70 3.12 -16.99
C LEU A 81 -11.65 3.56 -15.96
N HIS A 82 -11.84 4.71 -15.29
CA HIS A 82 -10.90 5.18 -14.27
C HIS A 82 -10.93 4.30 -13.02
N TYR A 83 -12.11 3.81 -12.61
CA TYR A 83 -12.20 2.83 -11.54
C TYR A 83 -11.50 1.52 -11.92
N MET A 84 -11.73 1.00 -13.13
CA MET A 84 -11.06 -0.21 -13.62
C MET A 84 -9.53 -0.04 -13.66
N THR A 85 -9.03 1.10 -14.15
CA THR A 85 -7.59 1.40 -14.14
C THR A 85 -7.04 1.45 -12.72
N GLY A 86 -7.68 2.19 -11.82
CA GLY A 86 -7.20 2.34 -10.45
C GLY A 86 -7.20 1.02 -9.67
N TRP A 87 -8.28 0.25 -9.77
CA TRP A 87 -8.38 -1.07 -9.13
C TRP A 87 -7.44 -2.10 -9.76
N GLY A 88 -7.23 -2.04 -11.09
CA GLY A 88 -6.23 -2.85 -11.77
C GLY A 88 -4.81 -2.58 -11.26
N LEU A 89 -4.45 -1.30 -11.09
CA LEU A 89 -3.16 -0.92 -10.49
C LEU A 89 -3.04 -1.43 -9.04
N CYS A 90 -4.13 -1.36 -8.26
CA CYS A 90 -4.16 -1.92 -6.90
C CYS A 90 -3.87 -3.42 -6.89
N ILE A 91 -4.51 -4.19 -7.79
CA ILE A 91 -4.33 -5.64 -7.91
C ILE A 91 -2.88 -5.98 -8.28
N VAL A 92 -2.29 -5.26 -9.25
CA VAL A 92 -0.88 -5.48 -9.64
C VAL A 92 0.06 -5.25 -8.45
N GLY A 93 -0.14 -4.15 -7.71
CA GLY A 93 0.63 -3.88 -6.49
C GLY A 93 0.45 -4.96 -5.42
N CYS A 94 -0.80 -5.36 -5.16
CA CYS A 94 -1.11 -6.38 -4.16
C CYS A 94 -0.58 -7.76 -4.55
N PHE A 95 -0.58 -8.12 -5.83
CA PHE A 95 -0.07 -9.40 -6.29
C PHE A 95 1.46 -9.48 -6.13
N GLY A 96 2.18 -8.42 -6.50
CA GLY A 96 3.63 -8.34 -6.27
C GLY A 96 4.00 -8.38 -4.78
N GLY A 97 3.27 -7.62 -3.96
CA GLY A 97 3.43 -7.65 -2.50
C GLY A 97 3.08 -9.00 -1.88
N GLY A 98 2.01 -9.63 -2.36
CA GLY A 98 1.58 -10.98 -1.97
C GLY A 98 2.64 -12.03 -2.28
N PHE A 99 3.27 -11.95 -3.47
CA PHE A 99 4.34 -12.87 -3.83
C PHE A 99 5.59 -12.72 -2.93
N THR A 100 5.98 -11.48 -2.61
CA THR A 100 7.13 -11.24 -1.73
C THR A 100 6.88 -11.66 -0.29
N SER A 101 5.68 -11.40 0.26
CA SER A 101 5.28 -11.88 1.59
C SER A 101 5.12 -13.40 1.66
N TRP A 102 4.59 -14.02 0.60
CA TRP A 102 4.58 -15.48 0.46
C TRP A 102 5.98 -16.07 0.51
N ARG A 103 6.93 -15.52 -0.28
CA ARG A 103 8.32 -15.96 -0.28
C ARG A 103 8.94 -15.87 1.12
N GLN A 104 8.72 -14.77 1.83
CA GLN A 104 9.24 -14.61 3.20
C GLN A 104 8.63 -15.65 4.15
N THR A 105 7.33 -15.92 4.02
CA THR A 105 6.65 -16.94 4.82
C THR A 105 7.22 -18.33 4.57
N MET A 106 7.51 -18.66 3.31
CA MET A 106 8.10 -19.95 2.94
C MET A 106 9.54 -20.11 3.44
N LEU A 107 10.31 -19.02 3.57
CA LEU A 107 11.68 -19.08 4.10
C LEU A 107 11.72 -19.43 5.59
N HIS A 108 10.69 -19.05 6.34
CA HIS A 108 10.60 -19.25 7.79
C HIS A 108 9.56 -20.31 8.19
N ILE A 109 9.30 -21.30 7.32
CA ILE A 109 8.29 -22.33 7.56
C ILE A 109 8.81 -23.51 8.41
N LEU A 110 10.13 -23.60 8.60
CA LEU A 110 10.76 -24.73 9.26
C LEU A 110 10.55 -24.67 10.80
N PRO A 111 10.20 -25.79 11.45
CA PRO A 111 9.99 -25.80 12.90
C PRO A 111 11.27 -25.46 13.66
N GLY A 112 11.18 -24.48 14.56
CA GLY A 112 12.32 -24.00 15.37
C GLY A 112 12.98 -22.72 14.85
N ASP A 113 12.55 -22.19 13.70
CA ASP A 113 12.98 -20.88 13.22
C ASP A 113 12.30 -19.76 14.04
N PRO A 114 13.06 -18.86 14.69
CA PRO A 114 12.49 -17.72 15.41
C PRO A 114 11.77 -16.72 14.51
N GLY A 115 11.98 -16.76 13.19
CA GLY A 115 11.40 -15.86 12.21
C GLY A 115 11.99 -14.44 12.25
N TYR A 116 11.73 -13.65 11.22
CA TYR A 116 12.23 -12.27 11.13
C TYR A 116 11.28 -11.25 11.79
N GLY A 117 11.79 -10.53 12.78
CA GLY A 117 11.07 -9.45 13.48
C GLY A 117 10.03 -9.95 14.49
N GLY A 118 9.57 -9.03 15.35
CA GLY A 118 8.60 -9.33 16.40
C GLY A 118 7.25 -9.85 15.88
N ALA A 119 6.64 -10.78 16.61
CA ALA A 119 5.30 -11.26 16.34
C ALA A 119 4.24 -10.31 16.92
N VAL A 120 3.23 -9.99 16.12
CA VAL A 120 2.05 -9.22 16.56
C VAL A 120 0.86 -10.16 16.55
N LEU A 121 0.20 -10.30 17.71
CA LEU A 121 -0.91 -11.25 17.90
C LEU A 121 -0.55 -12.71 17.54
N GLY A 122 0.71 -13.11 17.77
CA GLY A 122 1.18 -14.47 17.52
C GLY A 122 1.55 -14.78 16.06
N LEU A 123 1.48 -13.81 15.15
CA LEU A 123 1.93 -13.95 13.75
C LEU A 123 3.00 -12.89 13.43
N HIS A 124 4.00 -13.28 12.64
CA HIS A 124 4.99 -12.33 12.12
C HIS A 124 4.37 -11.36 11.12
N LEU A 125 4.96 -10.17 11.01
CA LEU A 125 4.45 -9.09 10.16
C LEU A 125 4.34 -9.47 8.68
N TYR A 126 5.22 -10.34 8.18
CA TYR A 126 5.15 -10.83 6.80
C TYR A 126 3.97 -11.77 6.54
N VAL A 127 3.51 -12.52 7.54
CA VAL A 127 2.30 -13.35 7.42
C VAL A 127 1.06 -12.47 7.41
N TRP A 128 1.02 -11.45 8.26
CA TRP A 128 -0.02 -10.42 8.22
C TRP A 128 -0.07 -9.71 6.87
N ALA A 129 1.09 -9.33 6.32
CA ALA A 129 1.17 -8.72 5.00
C ALA A 129 0.54 -9.62 3.93
N LEU A 130 0.85 -10.92 3.92
CA LEU A 130 0.25 -11.88 3.00
C LEU A 130 -1.27 -11.93 3.12
N ILE A 131 -1.79 -12.05 4.34
CA ILE A 131 -3.25 -12.07 4.60
C ILE A 131 -3.90 -10.79 4.06
N LEU A 132 -3.32 -9.63 4.34
CA LEU A 132 -3.84 -8.34 3.90
C LEU A 132 -3.81 -8.19 2.38
N PHE A 133 -2.76 -8.65 1.70
CA PHE A 133 -2.70 -8.62 0.23
C PHE A 133 -3.78 -9.50 -0.40
N VAL A 134 -3.98 -10.71 0.11
CA VAL A 134 -5.03 -11.63 -0.38
C VAL A 134 -6.42 -11.04 -0.12
N ALA A 135 -6.67 -10.52 1.09
CA ALA A 135 -7.93 -9.88 1.46
C ALA A 135 -8.22 -8.65 0.59
N ALA A 136 -7.21 -7.84 0.29
CA ALA A 136 -7.31 -6.69 -0.60
C ALA A 136 -7.72 -7.11 -2.02
N ILE A 137 -7.05 -8.11 -2.61
CA ILE A 137 -7.38 -8.62 -3.94
C ILE A 137 -8.82 -9.16 -3.97
N ALA A 138 -9.22 -9.93 -2.96
CA ALA A 138 -10.58 -10.44 -2.85
C ALA A 138 -11.62 -9.31 -2.75
N THR A 139 -11.36 -8.30 -1.92
CA THR A 139 -12.24 -7.13 -1.77
C THR A 139 -12.40 -6.37 -3.08
N ILE A 140 -11.30 -6.14 -3.80
CA ILE A 140 -11.34 -5.49 -5.12
C ILE A 140 -12.13 -6.35 -6.12
N GLY A 141 -11.94 -7.68 -6.10
CA GLY A 141 -12.69 -8.61 -6.94
C GLY A 141 -14.20 -8.54 -6.72
N VAL A 142 -14.64 -8.52 -5.46
CA VAL A 142 -16.06 -8.34 -5.10
C VAL A 142 -16.59 -7.00 -5.63
N VAL A 143 -15.85 -5.92 -5.42
CA VAL A 143 -16.30 -4.58 -5.82
C VAL A 143 -16.36 -4.42 -7.33
N LEU A 144 -15.44 -5.03 -8.06
CA LEU A 144 -15.47 -5.08 -9.52
C LEU A 144 -16.62 -5.94 -10.05
N ALA A 145 -16.99 -7.03 -9.35
CA ALA A 145 -18.15 -7.85 -9.70
C ALA A 145 -19.47 -7.07 -9.60
N PHE A 146 -19.57 -6.13 -8.66
CA PHE A 146 -20.72 -5.23 -8.49
C PHE A 146 -20.47 -3.83 -9.06
N ALA A 147 -19.56 -3.68 -10.02
CA ALA A 147 -19.16 -2.36 -10.55
C ALA A 147 -20.31 -1.59 -11.20
N ASP A 148 -21.28 -2.29 -11.78
CA ASP A 148 -22.45 -1.65 -12.42
C ASP A 148 -23.28 -0.82 -11.43
N GLU A 149 -23.38 -1.31 -10.20
CA GLU A 149 -24.17 -0.71 -9.13
C GLU A 149 -23.35 0.24 -8.25
N THR A 150 -22.04 -0.03 -8.13
CA THR A 150 -21.16 0.66 -7.17
C THR A 150 -20.32 1.79 -7.77
N ALA A 151 -20.23 1.91 -9.10
CA ALA A 151 -19.47 2.96 -9.76
C ALA A 151 -20.35 4.19 -10.11
N ALA A 152 -20.34 5.22 -9.24
CA ALA A 152 -20.96 6.50 -9.57
C ALA A 152 -20.21 7.22 -10.70
N THR A 153 -20.96 7.90 -11.56
CA THR A 153 -20.42 8.75 -12.64
C THR A 153 -20.13 10.19 -12.21
N ARG A 154 -20.76 10.64 -11.12
CA ARG A 154 -20.49 11.94 -10.47
C ARG A 154 -20.24 11.74 -8.99
N ILE A 155 -19.14 12.32 -8.51
CA ILE A 155 -18.81 12.39 -7.09
C ILE A 155 -18.94 13.85 -6.65
N PRO A 156 -19.58 14.15 -5.50
CA PRO A 156 -19.68 15.51 -5.00
C PRO A 156 -18.28 16.14 -4.83
N THR A 157 -18.00 17.18 -5.61
CA THR A 157 -16.80 18.01 -5.47
C THR A 157 -17.11 19.14 -4.48
N GLY A 158 -16.88 18.86 -3.21
CA GLY A 158 -17.06 19.83 -2.13
C GLY A 158 -17.34 19.18 -0.78
N GLY A 159 -17.11 19.93 0.29
CA GLY A 159 -17.39 19.48 1.66
C GLY A 159 -16.49 18.34 2.14
N ALA A 160 -17.07 17.39 2.87
CA ALA A 160 -16.34 16.32 3.55
C ALA A 160 -15.65 15.35 2.58
N HIS A 161 -16.24 15.02 1.43
CA HIS A 161 -15.65 14.10 0.45
C HIS A 161 -14.31 14.62 -0.06
N GLU A 162 -14.28 15.86 -0.55
CA GLU A 162 -13.04 16.46 -1.07
C GLU A 162 -11.98 16.63 0.02
N LEU A 163 -12.38 17.05 1.23
CA LEU A 163 -11.46 17.20 2.36
C LEU A 163 -10.84 15.86 2.75
N ILE A 164 -11.65 14.83 2.97
CA ILE A 164 -11.17 13.51 3.39
C ILE A 164 -10.30 12.88 2.30
N GLY A 165 -10.70 13.00 1.03
CA GLY A 165 -9.89 12.55 -0.10
C GLY A 165 -8.52 13.24 -0.15
N LYS A 166 -8.47 14.57 0.04
CA LYS A 166 -7.21 15.32 0.12
C LYS A 166 -6.34 14.88 1.30
N LEU A 167 -6.94 14.69 2.48
CA LEU A 167 -6.22 14.23 3.66
C LEU A 167 -5.62 12.84 3.46
N ALA A 168 -6.37 11.91 2.85
CA ALA A 168 -5.87 10.58 2.53
C ALA A 168 -4.69 10.63 1.54
N LEU A 169 -4.77 11.48 0.50
CA LEU A 169 -3.68 11.66 -0.46
C LEU A 169 -2.44 12.31 0.18
N TRP A 170 -2.63 13.32 1.03
CA TRP A 170 -1.54 13.94 1.79
C TRP A 170 -0.88 12.96 2.75
N PHE A 171 -1.68 12.15 3.44
CA PHE A 171 -1.19 11.12 4.36
C PHE A 171 -0.34 10.09 3.61
N LEU A 172 -0.83 9.58 2.47
CA LEU A 172 -0.05 8.69 1.61
C LEU A 172 1.24 9.36 1.13
N GLY A 173 1.17 10.61 0.65
CA GLY A 173 2.32 11.36 0.16
C GLY A 173 3.40 11.55 1.24
N LEU A 174 3.00 11.89 2.46
CA LEU A 174 3.91 12.02 3.59
C LEU A 174 4.63 10.70 3.89
N VAL A 175 3.89 9.60 3.95
CA VAL A 175 4.46 8.28 4.25
C VAL A 175 5.37 7.78 3.13
N ILE A 176 5.07 8.10 1.87
CA ILE A 176 5.98 7.83 0.74
C ILE A 176 7.31 8.55 0.94
N VAL A 177 7.29 9.84 1.31
CA VAL A 177 8.51 10.63 1.54
C VAL A 177 9.30 10.05 2.71
N ILE A 178 8.65 9.75 3.83
CA ILE A 178 9.31 9.14 5.01
C ILE A 178 9.93 7.80 4.63
N ASN A 179 9.20 6.94 3.93
CA ASN A 179 9.72 5.65 3.50
C ASN A 179 10.89 5.79 2.53
N LEU A 180 10.83 6.74 1.59
CA LEU A 180 11.93 7.00 0.66
C LEU A 180 13.20 7.45 1.40
N VAL A 181 13.07 8.36 2.36
CA VAL A 181 14.18 8.80 3.21
C VAL A 181 14.72 7.63 4.02
N ALA A 182 13.85 6.80 4.61
CA ALA A 182 14.27 5.62 5.38
C ALA A 182 15.06 4.62 4.50
N VAL A 183 14.56 4.30 3.30
CA VAL A 183 15.27 3.45 2.32
C VAL A 183 16.63 4.05 1.98
N PHE A 184 16.68 5.35 1.70
CA PHE A 184 17.91 6.04 1.32
C PHE A 184 18.94 6.04 2.45
N CYS A 185 18.52 6.26 3.70
CA CYS A 185 19.41 6.16 4.86
C CYS A 185 19.92 4.72 5.06
N LEU A 186 19.09 3.71 4.79
CA LEU A 186 19.43 2.29 4.94
C LEU A 186 20.41 1.80 3.88
N ALA A 187 20.15 2.10 2.61
CA ALA A 187 20.95 1.64 1.47
C ALA A 187 22.15 2.55 1.15
N GLY A 188 22.08 3.84 1.50
CA GLY A 188 23.07 4.82 1.08
C GLY A 188 23.20 4.89 -0.44
N PHE A 189 24.44 4.88 -0.93
CA PHE A 189 24.76 4.88 -2.35
C PHE A 189 24.94 3.47 -2.92
N HIS A 190 24.65 2.42 -2.16
CA HIS A 190 24.78 1.04 -2.61
C HIS A 190 23.57 0.59 -3.43
N TRP A 191 23.85 -0.26 -4.43
CA TRP A 191 22.85 -0.79 -5.36
C TRP A 191 22.00 -1.92 -4.75
N TYR A 192 22.50 -2.57 -3.69
CA TYR A 192 21.83 -3.69 -3.03
C TYR A 192 21.85 -3.52 -1.52
N LEU A 193 20.72 -3.85 -0.88
CA LEU A 193 20.59 -3.82 0.58
C LEU A 193 20.98 -5.20 1.14
N PRO A 194 21.91 -5.30 2.11
CA PRO A 194 22.29 -6.59 2.70
C PRO A 194 21.09 -7.35 3.25
N ASP A 195 21.14 -8.68 3.21
CA ASP A 195 20.02 -9.54 3.63
C ASP A 195 19.67 -9.36 5.11
N ASN A 196 20.68 -9.11 5.96
CA ASN A 196 20.53 -8.71 7.37
C ASN A 196 21.31 -7.41 7.65
N PRO A 197 20.66 -6.23 7.51
CA PRO A 197 21.30 -4.96 7.82
C PRO A 197 21.50 -4.81 9.34
N SER A 198 22.70 -4.41 9.76
CA SER A 198 23.08 -4.14 11.15
C SER A 198 23.30 -2.65 11.45
N CYS A 199 23.38 -1.82 10.39
CA CYS A 199 23.53 -0.37 10.50
C CYS A 199 22.88 0.36 9.30
N TYR A 200 22.70 1.68 9.44
CA TYR A 200 22.33 2.57 8.33
C TYR A 200 23.56 2.90 7.49
N GLN A 201 23.67 2.32 6.28
CA GLN A 201 24.88 2.41 5.47
C GLN A 201 25.25 3.84 5.08
N LEU A 202 24.26 4.72 4.86
CA LEU A 202 24.54 6.12 4.52
C LEU A 202 25.35 6.84 5.60
N PHE A 203 25.02 6.61 6.88
CA PHE A 203 25.71 7.29 7.98
C PHE A 203 27.08 6.69 8.27
N HIS A 204 27.26 5.40 7.97
CA HIS A 204 28.58 4.76 7.98
C HIS A 204 29.47 5.32 6.85
N ASP A 205 28.95 5.39 5.61
CA ASP A 205 29.68 5.90 4.45
C ASP A 205 30.05 7.39 4.57
N LEU A 206 29.24 8.16 5.29
CA LEU A 206 29.50 9.58 5.60
C LEU A 206 30.43 9.78 6.80
N GLY A 207 30.87 8.70 7.47
CA GLY A 207 31.77 8.76 8.63
C GLY A 207 31.13 9.40 9.87
N ILE A 208 29.80 9.34 10.00
CA ILE A 208 29.05 9.86 11.16
C ILE A 208 28.97 8.80 12.27
N ILE A 209 29.04 7.52 11.92
CA ILE A 209 29.00 6.39 12.86
C ILE A 209 30.29 5.60 12.71
N ASP A 210 31.08 5.53 13.79
CA ASP A 210 32.29 4.71 13.86
C ASP A 210 31.93 3.29 14.32
N GLY A 211 32.13 2.29 13.46
CA GLY A 211 31.97 0.87 13.79
C GLY A 211 31.82 0.00 12.55
N ASP A 212 32.34 -1.23 12.61
CA ASP A 212 32.10 -2.22 11.54
C ASP A 212 30.59 -2.42 11.37
N CYS A 213 30.13 -2.46 10.12
CA CYS A 213 28.76 -2.82 9.77
C CYS A 213 28.75 -4.28 9.27
N PRO A 214 28.89 -5.27 10.18
CA PRO A 214 28.98 -6.67 9.77
C PRO A 214 27.69 -7.07 9.10
N VAL A 215 27.80 -7.62 7.89
CA VAL A 215 26.72 -8.39 7.27
C VAL A 215 26.62 -9.67 8.08
N ILE A 216 25.55 -9.82 8.84
CA ILE A 216 25.28 -11.07 9.56
C ILE A 216 24.72 -12.02 8.49
N GLU A 217 25.54 -12.94 7.98
CA GLU A 217 25.06 -14.01 7.08
C GLU A 217 24.01 -14.90 7.76
#